data_AF-A0A0K1PS71-F1
#
_entry.id   AF-A0A0K1PS71-F1
#
_cell.length_a   1.000
_cell.length_b   1.000
_cell.length_c   1.000
_cell.angle_alpha   90.00
_cell.angle_beta   90.00
_cell.angle_gamma   90.00
#
_symmetry.space_group_name_H-M   'P 1'
#
loop_
_entity.id
_entity.type
_entity.pdbx_description
1 polymer ?
#
loop_
_entity_poly.entity_id
_entity_poly.type
_entity_poly.pdbx_seq_one_letter_code
_entity_poly.pdbx_strand_id
1 'polypeptide(L)'
;MARIDSLLAIVVQQGANELRLGTDREPKMLAHGSARRFHMPETNEETLRALLGDILSTDRERQLGERGRIEVPYETNAGAAFHVSLTARPSGGFDAVFLRTSSHVPVARPERIERVEREEPGPPDSFEAPSPSSGPQASVVEAPRPAFSLSLQNLPLVQQAIASRATDLHLVDSDAAVLRIDGRLTRLEGEVVDDVVATLHLDPSVRAILAKGQSVELSAEVDWNARARVHLYRAATGNAAAIRFFARTPSSLASLDFPVPLDDLVDIPHGLVIVCGATGSGKSTTLAALAHSALQRRSIVLVTLEDPIEYVLAGGSASIVRQRQVGRDVHDFATGLRDALREDPDVLVVGEMRDPETIALALTAAETGHLVFATLHSGGAASAVERIVDSYPAERQSQIRTQLADSLRAVVAQRLLPRARGAGRIPAVEVLRMNHAAASLVREAKTAQLTSVLQSGRREGMITLERSLADRVLAGEVRIEHARAAANDLAALTMYLNK
;
A
#
# COMPACT_ATOMS: atom_id res chain seq x y z
N MET A 1 -20.52 39.63 4.26
CA MET A 1 -20.71 38.99 2.93
C MET A 1 -19.42 39.13 2.13
N ALA A 2 -18.80 38.02 1.76
CA ALA A 2 -17.49 38.05 1.08
C ALA A 2 -17.63 38.37 -0.41
N ARG A 3 -16.86 39.35 -0.91
CA ARG A 3 -16.83 39.75 -2.33
C ARG A 3 -16.16 38.69 -3.23
N ILE A 4 -15.61 37.64 -2.62
CA ILE A 4 -14.92 36.53 -3.29
C ILE A 4 -15.86 35.63 -4.13
N ASP A 5 -17.16 35.63 -3.86
CA ASP A 5 -18.13 34.76 -4.56
C ASP A 5 -18.14 34.96 -6.08
N SER A 6 -18.00 36.21 -6.55
CA SER A 6 -17.93 36.50 -7.98
C SER A 6 -16.67 35.90 -8.63
N LEU A 7 -15.55 35.83 -7.90
CA LEU A 7 -14.33 35.20 -8.39
C LEU A 7 -14.45 33.68 -8.40
N LEU A 8 -15.05 33.10 -7.37
CA LEU A 8 -15.29 31.66 -7.30
C LEU A 8 -16.33 31.19 -8.33
N ALA A 9 -17.30 32.03 -8.69
CA ALA A 9 -18.22 31.76 -9.80
C ALA A 9 -17.46 31.66 -11.14
N ILE A 10 -16.48 32.53 -11.39
CA ILE A 10 -15.62 32.46 -12.58
C ILE A 10 -14.80 31.17 -12.59
N VAL A 11 -14.28 30.75 -11.43
CA VAL A 11 -13.54 29.48 -11.27
C VAL A 11 -14.42 28.29 -11.69
N VAL A 12 -15.66 28.26 -11.21
CA VAL A 12 -16.63 27.21 -11.58
C VAL A 12 -16.99 27.28 -13.07
N GLN A 13 -17.27 28.47 -13.60
CA GLN A 13 -17.66 28.67 -15.00
C GLN A 13 -16.56 28.27 -15.99
N GLN A 14 -15.28 28.50 -15.63
CA GLN A 14 -14.14 28.15 -16.48
C GLN A 14 -13.65 26.70 -16.27
N GLY A 15 -14.37 25.88 -15.50
CA GLY A 15 -13.99 24.50 -15.22
C GLY A 15 -12.66 24.37 -14.46
N ALA A 16 -12.30 25.39 -13.69
CA ALA A 16 -11.17 25.37 -12.79
C ALA A 16 -11.58 24.76 -11.43
N ASN A 17 -10.63 24.15 -10.74
CA ASN A 17 -10.84 23.56 -9.43
C ASN A 17 -10.08 24.30 -8.32
N GLU A 18 -9.26 25.29 -8.69
CA GLU A 18 -8.40 25.98 -7.74
C GLU A 18 -8.23 27.47 -8.08
N LEU A 19 -8.30 28.32 -7.05
CA LEU A 19 -7.98 29.75 -7.11
C LEU A 19 -6.95 30.07 -6.02
N ARG A 20 -5.84 30.71 -6.40
CA ARG A 20 -4.80 31.20 -5.50
C ARG A 20 -4.77 32.70 -5.52
N LEU A 21 -4.86 33.29 -4.33
CA LEU A 21 -4.71 34.72 -4.08
C LEU A 21 -3.59 34.92 -3.07
N GLY A 22 -2.83 36.00 -3.20
CA GLY A 22 -1.77 36.32 -2.26
C GLY A 22 -1.51 37.82 -2.23
N THR A 23 -1.05 38.31 -1.09
CA THR A 23 -0.68 39.72 -0.91
C THR A 23 0.41 40.11 -1.91
N ASP A 24 0.13 41.15 -2.71
CA ASP A 24 1.01 41.71 -3.73
C ASP A 24 1.49 40.66 -4.75
N ARG A 25 0.58 39.76 -5.17
CA ARG A 25 0.83 38.80 -6.25
C ARG A 25 -0.33 38.74 -7.22
N GLU A 26 0.00 38.42 -8.47
CA GLU A 26 -1.01 38.11 -9.48
C GLU A 26 -1.81 36.86 -9.07
N PRO A 27 -3.14 36.95 -9.01
CA PRO A 27 -4.02 35.80 -8.81
C PRO A 27 -3.82 34.71 -9.85
N LYS A 28 -3.87 33.44 -9.42
CA LYS A 28 -3.76 32.29 -10.32
C LYS A 28 -4.96 31.38 -10.22
N MET A 29 -5.50 30.99 -11.37
CA MET A 29 -6.59 30.02 -11.47
C MET A 29 -6.08 28.76 -12.17
N LEU A 30 -6.34 27.60 -11.57
CA LEU A 30 -5.83 26.31 -12.04
C LEU A 30 -6.99 25.34 -12.28
N ALA A 31 -6.93 24.62 -13.38
CA ALA A 31 -7.77 23.46 -13.68
C ALA A 31 -6.89 22.22 -13.70
N HIS A 32 -7.03 21.36 -12.69
CA HIS A 32 -6.27 20.14 -12.48
C HIS A 32 -4.75 20.35 -12.61
N GLY A 33 -4.24 21.44 -12.02
CA GLY A 33 -2.82 21.81 -12.03
C GLY A 33 -2.37 22.62 -13.26
N SER A 34 -3.21 22.79 -14.28
CA SER A 34 -2.92 23.63 -15.45
C SER A 34 -3.44 25.06 -15.27
N ALA A 35 -2.60 26.07 -15.48
CA ALA A 35 -3.00 27.48 -15.38
C ALA A 35 -4.04 27.84 -16.45
N ARG A 36 -5.15 28.45 -16.02
CA ARG A 36 -6.16 29.03 -16.92
C ARG A 36 -5.89 30.52 -17.10
N ARG A 37 -6.28 31.07 -18.25
CA ARG A 37 -6.16 32.50 -18.53
C ARG A 37 -7.09 33.27 -17.57
N PHE A 38 -6.50 33.92 -16.58
CA PHE A 38 -7.18 34.73 -15.59
C PHE A 38 -6.44 36.06 -15.47
N HIS A 39 -7.10 37.17 -15.80
CA HIS A 39 -6.51 38.50 -15.72
C HIS A 39 -7.16 39.27 -14.57
N MET A 40 -6.39 39.45 -13.50
CA MET A 40 -6.74 40.29 -12.35
C MET A 40 -5.44 40.96 -11.89
N PRO A 41 -5.43 42.27 -11.61
CA PRO A 41 -4.23 42.97 -11.15
C PRO A 41 -3.78 42.42 -9.79
N GLU A 42 -2.49 42.59 -9.49
CA GLU A 42 -1.96 42.28 -8.16
C GLU A 42 -2.76 42.99 -7.08
N THR A 43 -3.09 42.23 -6.04
CA THR A 43 -4.00 42.68 -4.99
C THR A 43 -3.24 42.93 -3.71
N ASN A 44 -3.30 44.17 -3.20
CA ASN A 44 -2.67 44.51 -1.92
C ASN A 44 -3.40 43.87 -0.74
N GLU A 45 -2.77 43.88 0.43
CA GLU A 45 -3.29 43.17 1.62
C GLU A 45 -4.69 43.65 2.04
N GLU A 46 -4.91 44.96 2.04
CA GLU A 46 -6.20 45.56 2.42
C GLU A 46 -7.32 45.10 1.48
N THR A 47 -7.04 45.07 0.17
CA THR A 47 -8.01 44.60 -0.83
C THR A 47 -8.24 43.09 -0.71
N LEU A 48 -7.20 42.30 -0.42
CA LEU A 48 -7.35 40.86 -0.23
C LEU A 48 -8.18 40.52 1.01
N ARG A 49 -7.99 41.24 2.13
CA ARG A 49 -8.83 41.12 3.33
C ARG A 49 -10.27 41.50 3.04
N ALA A 50 -10.50 42.58 2.29
CA ALA A 50 -11.84 43.00 1.88
C ALA A 50 -12.52 41.97 0.94
N LEU A 51 -11.76 41.24 0.12
CA LEU A 51 -12.28 40.16 -0.72
C LEU A 51 -12.73 38.96 0.11
N LEU A 52 -11.90 38.52 1.06
CA LEU A 52 -12.19 37.36 1.91
C LEU A 52 -13.31 37.59 2.91
N GLY A 53 -13.49 38.82 3.41
CA GLY A 53 -14.58 39.18 4.32
C GLY A 53 -14.75 38.17 5.45
N ASP A 54 -15.94 37.59 5.57
CA ASP A 54 -16.31 36.68 6.67
C ASP A 54 -15.49 35.36 6.70
N ILE A 55 -14.80 35.00 5.61
CA ILE A 55 -13.87 33.85 5.58
C ILE A 55 -12.72 34.11 6.55
N LEU A 56 -12.24 35.36 6.60
CA LEU A 56 -11.15 35.82 7.45
C LEU A 56 -11.73 36.67 8.61
N SER A 57 -12.49 36.03 9.50
CA SER A 57 -13.02 36.68 10.71
C SER A 57 -11.90 37.08 11.67
N THR A 58 -12.16 38.00 12.60
CA THR A 58 -11.17 38.46 13.60
C THR A 58 -10.54 37.31 14.40
N ASP A 59 -11.32 36.28 14.73
CA ASP A 59 -10.81 35.10 15.43
C ASP A 59 -9.90 34.25 14.54
N ARG A 60 -10.22 34.13 13.24
CA ARG A 60 -9.40 33.41 12.27
C ARG A 60 -8.13 34.18 11.91
N GLU A 61 -8.16 35.51 11.89
CA GLU A 61 -6.94 36.32 11.76
C GLU A 61 -5.98 36.09 12.92
N ARG A 62 -6.50 36.05 14.15
CA ARG A 62 -5.69 35.72 15.33
C ARG A 62 -5.11 34.32 15.23
N GLN A 63 -5.92 33.32 14.87
CA GLN A 63 -5.46 31.93 14.70
C GLN A 63 -4.43 31.80 13.58
N LEU A 64 -4.59 32.54 12.48
CA LEU A 64 -3.63 32.57 11.37
C LEU A 64 -2.29 33.17 11.82
N GLY A 65 -2.32 34.22 12.63
CA GLY A 65 -1.12 34.81 13.23
C GLY A 65 -0.39 33.87 14.19
N GLU A 66 -1.13 33.09 14.99
CA GLU A 66 -0.56 32.17 15.99
C GLU A 66 -0.06 30.84 15.38
N ARG A 67 -0.81 30.28 14.43
CA ARG A 67 -0.55 28.93 13.89
C ARG A 67 0.18 28.94 12.54
N GLY A 68 0.28 30.10 11.89
CA GLY A 68 0.89 30.26 10.57
C GLY A 68 0.04 29.71 9.41
N ARG A 69 -0.91 28.79 9.66
CA ARG A 69 -1.85 28.28 8.66
C ARG A 69 -3.18 27.89 9.31
N ILE A 70 -4.28 28.18 8.62
CA ILE A 70 -5.62 27.71 8.98
C ILE A 70 -6.36 27.17 7.76
N GLU A 71 -7.32 26.29 8.01
CA GLU A 71 -8.17 25.67 6.99
C GLU A 71 -9.64 25.91 7.32
N VAL A 72 -10.40 26.32 6.31
CA VAL A 72 -11.77 26.82 6.45
C VAL A 72 -12.63 26.23 5.34
N PRO A 73 -13.69 25.47 5.64
CA PRO A 73 -14.68 25.13 4.64
C PRO A 73 -15.49 26.38 4.26
N TYR A 74 -15.76 26.55 2.97
CA TYR A 74 -16.52 27.68 2.44
C TYR A 74 -17.49 27.19 1.36
N GLU A 75 -18.74 27.61 1.42
CA GLU A 75 -19.74 27.33 0.39
C GLU A 75 -20.18 28.66 -0.22
N THR A 76 -20.12 28.77 -1.55
CA THR A 76 -20.57 29.99 -2.24
C THR A 76 -22.09 30.06 -2.23
N ASN A 77 -22.64 31.26 -2.45
CA ASN A 77 -24.09 31.42 -2.59
C ASN A 77 -24.70 30.60 -3.75
N ALA A 78 -23.89 30.19 -4.73
CA ALA A 78 -24.29 29.32 -5.84
C ALA A 78 -24.20 27.82 -5.51
N GLY A 79 -23.96 27.44 -4.25
CA GLY A 79 -23.89 26.05 -3.78
C GLY A 79 -22.60 25.31 -4.14
N ALA A 80 -21.54 26.03 -4.52
CA ALA A 80 -20.24 25.43 -4.79
C ALA A 80 -19.41 25.39 -3.50
N ALA A 81 -19.01 24.19 -3.08
CA ALA A 81 -18.19 24.00 -1.89
C ALA A 81 -16.69 24.10 -2.21
N PHE A 82 -15.96 24.73 -1.31
CA PHE A 82 -14.52 24.94 -1.36
C PHE A 82 -13.90 24.65 0.00
N HIS A 83 -12.69 24.12 -0.03
CA HIS A 83 -11.79 24.10 1.11
C HIS A 83 -10.79 25.24 0.95
N VAL A 84 -10.75 26.16 1.90
CA VAL A 84 -9.92 27.36 1.86
C VAL A 84 -8.74 27.19 2.81
N SER A 85 -7.52 27.23 2.29
CA SER A 85 -6.31 27.28 3.11
C SER A 85 -5.75 28.69 3.13
N LEU A 86 -5.60 29.25 4.33
CA LEU A 86 -4.97 30.55 4.56
C LEU A 86 -3.62 30.32 5.21
N THR A 87 -2.55 30.88 4.65
CA THR A 87 -1.18 30.71 5.14
C THR A 87 -0.51 32.07 5.32
N ALA A 88 -0.04 32.36 6.54
CA ALA A 88 0.66 33.59 6.87
C ALA A 88 2.04 33.59 6.19
N ARG A 89 2.46 34.76 5.70
CA ARG A 89 3.76 34.89 5.02
C ARG A 89 4.82 35.43 5.96
N PRO A 90 6.07 34.90 5.89
CA PRO A 90 7.19 35.45 6.66
C PRO A 90 7.51 36.92 6.32
N SER A 91 7.17 37.37 5.11
CA SER A 91 7.40 38.74 4.61
C SER A 91 6.29 39.74 5.00
N GLY A 92 5.28 39.33 5.76
CA GLY A 92 4.03 40.07 5.93
C GLY A 92 2.96 39.67 4.90
N GLY A 93 1.68 39.80 5.27
CA GLY A 93 0.53 39.36 4.49
C GLY A 93 0.22 37.86 4.60
N PHE A 94 -0.63 37.36 3.71
CA PHE A 94 -1.05 35.95 3.68
C PHE A 94 -1.42 35.50 2.26
N ASP A 95 -1.39 34.19 2.04
CA ASP A 95 -1.89 33.53 0.84
C ASP A 95 -3.19 32.80 1.14
N ALA A 96 -4.13 32.84 0.20
CA ALA A 96 -5.41 32.15 0.25
C ALA A 96 -5.54 31.20 -0.95
N VAL A 97 -5.73 29.91 -0.68
CA VAL A 97 -5.92 28.87 -1.70
C VAL A 97 -7.31 28.27 -1.53
N PHE A 98 -8.14 28.40 -2.57
CA PHE A 98 -9.47 27.84 -2.64
C PHE A 98 -9.43 26.59 -3.50
N LEU A 99 -9.74 25.43 -2.92
CA LEU A 99 -9.84 24.15 -3.63
C LEU A 99 -11.29 23.71 -3.67
N ARG A 100 -11.86 23.57 -4.86
CA ARG A 100 -13.25 23.12 -5.02
C ARG A 100 -13.38 21.69 -4.50
N THR A 101 -14.28 21.48 -3.54
CA THR A 101 -14.64 20.14 -3.08
C THR A 101 -15.78 19.65 -3.96
N SER A 102 -15.63 18.47 -4.56
CA SER A 102 -16.70 17.87 -5.36
C SER A 102 -17.79 17.34 -4.43
N SER A 103 -18.78 18.17 -4.12
CA SER A 103 -20.06 17.72 -3.59
C SER A 103 -20.86 17.04 -4.71
N HIS A 104 -21.23 15.78 -4.46
CA HIS A 104 -22.38 15.14 -5.09
C HIS A 104 -23.58 16.10 -5.02
N VAL A 105 -24.11 16.54 -6.16
CA VAL A 105 -25.46 17.13 -6.24
C VAL A 105 -26.41 16.02 -6.70
N PRO A 106 -27.53 15.76 -5.99
CA PRO A 106 -28.56 14.87 -6.49
C PRO A 106 -29.17 15.47 -7.75
N VAL A 107 -29.30 14.64 -8.79
CA VAL A 107 -30.07 14.98 -9.99
C VAL A 107 -31.51 15.33 -9.57
N ALA A 108 -31.93 16.56 -9.90
CA ALA A 108 -33.32 16.99 -9.80
C ALA A 108 -34.21 16.04 -10.61
N ARG A 109 -35.23 15.46 -9.97
CA ARG A 109 -36.33 14.80 -10.67
C ARG A 109 -37.36 15.86 -11.09
N PRO A 110 -37.94 15.77 -12.29
CA PRO A 110 -39.02 16.64 -12.71
C PRO A 110 -40.34 16.27 -12.02
N GLU A 111 -41.29 17.17 -12.20
CA GLU A 111 -42.50 17.44 -11.43
C GLU A 111 -43.48 16.28 -11.20
N ARG A 112 -44.24 16.51 -10.14
CA ARG A 112 -45.32 15.74 -9.51
C ARG A 112 -46.52 15.56 -10.46
N ILE A 113 -47.00 14.32 -10.60
CA ILE A 113 -48.39 14.03 -11.00
C ILE A 113 -49.05 13.31 -9.81
N GLU A 114 -50.14 13.90 -9.32
CA GLU A 114 -51.01 13.35 -8.27
C GLU A 114 -51.72 12.09 -8.77
N ARG A 115 -51.82 11.04 -7.91
CA ARG A 115 -53.14 10.51 -7.45
C ARG A 115 -53.08 9.23 -6.59
N VAL A 116 -53.95 9.28 -5.58
CA VAL A 116 -54.78 8.24 -4.94
C VAL A 116 -54.17 7.48 -3.75
N GLU A 117 -54.74 7.84 -2.59
CA GLU A 117 -54.72 7.17 -1.30
C GLU A 117 -55.28 5.74 -1.38
N ARG A 118 -54.61 4.78 -0.74
CA ARG A 118 -55.23 3.60 -0.13
C ARG A 118 -54.50 3.22 1.15
N GLU A 119 -55.32 2.81 2.12
CA GLU A 119 -55.08 2.63 3.55
C GLU A 119 -54.04 1.54 3.90
N GLU A 120 -53.21 1.83 4.92
CA GLU A 120 -52.41 0.84 5.64
C GLU A 120 -53.25 0.14 6.73
N PRO A 121 -53.12 -1.19 6.94
CA PRO A 121 -53.45 -1.81 8.21
C PRO A 121 -52.23 -1.80 9.15
N GLY A 122 -52.49 -1.51 10.44
CA GLY A 122 -51.48 -1.33 11.48
C GLY A 122 -50.66 -2.59 11.85
N PRO A 123 -49.59 -2.41 12.65
CA PRO A 123 -48.54 -3.41 12.85
C PRO A 123 -48.95 -4.46 13.89
N PRO A 124 -48.51 -5.73 13.75
CA PRO A 124 -48.49 -6.67 14.87
C PRO A 124 -47.16 -6.59 15.65
N ASP A 125 -47.24 -7.10 16.87
CA ASP A 125 -46.35 -6.95 18.01
C ASP A 125 -44.86 -7.27 17.81
N SER A 126 -44.09 -6.50 18.59
CA SER A 126 -42.69 -6.64 19.02
C SER A 126 -42.08 -8.05 18.95
N PHE A 127 -41.10 -8.20 18.05
CA PHE A 127 -39.95 -9.09 18.22
C PHE A 127 -38.72 -8.25 18.57
N GLU A 128 -38.21 -8.44 19.77
CA GLU A 128 -36.97 -7.86 20.27
C GLU A 128 -35.78 -8.56 19.60
N ALA A 129 -35.09 -7.85 18.70
CA ALA A 129 -33.82 -8.29 18.11
C ALA A 129 -32.65 -7.82 18.98
N PRO A 130 -31.61 -8.64 19.19
CA PRO A 130 -30.43 -8.22 19.94
C PRO A 130 -29.69 -7.10 19.18
N SER A 131 -29.26 -6.09 19.94
CA SER A 131 -28.61 -4.89 19.44
C SER A 131 -27.35 -5.20 18.62
N PRO A 132 -27.20 -4.67 17.38
CA PRO A 132 -25.92 -4.69 16.70
C PRO A 132 -24.99 -3.66 17.35
N SER A 133 -24.11 -4.13 18.24
CA SER A 133 -22.92 -3.38 18.63
C SER A 133 -21.86 -3.51 17.54
N SER A 134 -21.97 -2.68 16.51
CA SER A 134 -20.87 -2.46 15.57
C SER A 134 -21.02 -1.07 14.96
N GLY A 135 -20.54 -0.07 15.70
CA GLY A 135 -20.23 1.22 15.09
C GLY A 135 -19.15 1.02 14.01
N PRO A 136 -19.14 1.84 12.95
CA PRO A 136 -18.06 1.81 11.98
C PRO A 136 -16.75 2.13 12.72
N GLN A 137 -15.79 1.19 12.69
CA GLN A 137 -14.42 1.49 13.08
C GLN A 137 -13.89 2.52 12.09
N ALA A 138 -13.98 3.79 12.47
CA ALA A 138 -13.23 4.85 11.83
C ALA A 138 -11.75 4.47 11.92
N SER A 139 -11.12 4.24 10.77
CA SER A 139 -9.67 4.16 10.65
C SER A 139 -9.10 5.47 11.19
N VAL A 140 -8.54 5.41 12.40
CA VAL A 140 -7.79 6.52 12.97
C VAL A 140 -6.58 6.72 12.06
N VAL A 141 -6.63 7.77 11.25
CA VAL A 141 -5.54 8.23 10.40
C VAL A 141 -4.43 8.71 11.33
N GLU A 142 -3.33 7.96 11.37
CA GLU A 142 -2.16 8.26 12.20
C GLU A 142 -1.39 9.45 11.60
N ALA A 143 -1.01 10.41 12.44
CA ALA A 143 -0.20 11.57 12.05
C ALA A 143 1.14 11.15 11.42
N PRO A 144 1.78 11.99 10.57
CA PRO A 144 3.07 11.67 9.95
C PRO A 144 4.09 11.25 11.02
N ARG A 145 4.68 10.07 10.83
CA ARG A 145 5.61 9.49 11.81
C ARG A 145 6.90 10.32 11.82
N PRO A 146 7.40 10.73 12.99
CA PRO A 146 8.71 11.38 13.07
C PRO A 146 9.79 10.45 12.49
N ALA A 147 10.60 10.98 11.57
CA ALA A 147 11.68 10.25 10.93
C ALA A 147 12.88 10.10 11.89
N PHE A 148 12.76 9.23 12.89
CA PHE A 148 13.90 8.87 13.73
C PHE A 148 14.75 7.82 12.99
N SER A 149 16.05 8.11 12.84
CA SER A 149 17.03 7.13 12.36
C SER A 149 17.67 6.44 13.56
N LEU A 150 17.59 5.11 13.62
CA LEU A 150 18.23 4.29 14.64
C LEU A 150 19.42 3.56 14.01
N SER A 151 20.58 3.59 14.66
CA SER A 151 21.73 2.77 14.29
C SER A 151 21.81 1.58 15.23
N LEU A 152 21.77 0.36 14.68
CA LEU A 152 22.00 -0.89 15.39
C LEU A 152 23.43 -1.42 15.17
N GLN A 153 24.31 -0.59 14.60
CA GLN A 153 25.69 -0.95 14.32
C GLN A 153 26.43 -1.28 15.62
N ASN A 154 27.20 -2.37 15.58
CA ASN A 154 28.07 -2.82 16.68
C ASN A 154 27.36 -3.20 17.98
N LEU A 155 26.04 -3.45 17.96
CA LEU A 155 25.33 -3.98 19.13
C LEU A 155 25.55 -5.50 19.25
N PRO A 156 26.08 -6.03 20.37
CA PRO A 156 26.44 -7.44 20.50
C PRO A 156 25.29 -8.42 20.20
N LEU A 157 24.11 -8.16 20.78
CA LEU A 157 22.92 -9.01 20.56
C LEU A 157 22.46 -9.01 19.11
N VAL A 158 22.59 -7.87 18.42
CA VAL A 158 22.23 -7.74 17.01
C VAL A 158 23.23 -8.51 16.13
N GLN A 159 24.54 -8.40 16.41
CA GLN A 159 25.57 -9.16 15.71
C GLN A 159 25.41 -10.67 15.92
N GLN A 160 25.09 -11.10 17.13
CA GLN A 160 24.81 -12.50 17.45
C GLN A 160 23.57 -13.01 16.72
N ALA A 161 22.51 -12.21 16.63
CA ALA A 161 21.30 -12.54 15.88
C ALA A 161 21.60 -12.75 14.39
N ILE A 162 22.38 -11.84 13.79
CA ILE A 162 22.82 -11.94 12.39
C ILE A 162 23.69 -13.17 12.16
N ALA A 163 24.69 -13.40 13.01
CA ALA A 163 25.58 -14.56 12.92
C ALA A 163 24.81 -15.89 13.01
N SER A 164 23.73 -15.91 13.79
CA SER A 164 22.82 -17.05 13.94
C SER A 164 21.82 -17.21 12.80
N ARG A 165 21.84 -16.31 11.79
CA ARG A 165 20.87 -16.24 10.68
C ARG A 165 19.42 -16.09 11.16
N ALA A 166 19.21 -15.34 12.24
CA ALA A 166 17.87 -15.04 12.73
C ALA A 166 17.14 -14.07 11.80
N THR A 167 15.85 -14.30 11.57
CA THR A 167 14.97 -13.37 10.83
C THR A 167 14.45 -12.26 11.75
N ASP A 168 14.28 -12.55 13.04
CA ASP A 168 13.76 -11.62 14.02
C ASP A 168 14.53 -11.78 15.35
N LEU A 169 14.74 -10.66 16.06
CA LEU A 169 15.24 -10.57 17.42
C LEU A 169 14.18 -9.89 18.28
N HIS A 170 13.78 -10.55 19.36
CA HIS A 170 12.81 -10.05 20.33
C HIS A 170 13.53 -9.75 21.65
N LEU A 171 13.32 -8.54 22.16
CA LEU A 171 13.88 -8.05 23.41
C LEU A 171 12.73 -7.58 24.32
N VAL A 172 12.84 -7.86 25.60
CA VAL A 172 11.91 -7.38 26.63
C VAL A 172 12.72 -7.11 27.90
N ASP A 173 12.43 -6.01 28.59
CA ASP A 173 13.09 -5.68 29.86
C ASP A 173 13.00 -6.87 30.84
N SER A 174 14.12 -7.15 31.50
CA SER A 174 14.29 -8.21 32.49
C SER A 174 13.98 -9.64 32.01
N ASP A 175 14.03 -9.90 30.69
CA ASP A 175 13.85 -11.24 30.12
C ASP A 175 14.99 -11.60 29.14
N ALA A 176 15.10 -12.87 28.79
CA ALA A 176 16.08 -13.36 27.84
C ALA A 176 15.77 -12.90 26.41
N ALA A 177 16.81 -12.52 25.66
CA ALA A 177 16.68 -12.26 24.23
C ALA A 177 16.20 -13.50 23.47
N VAL A 178 15.26 -13.33 22.53
CA VAL A 178 14.70 -14.44 21.76
C VAL A 178 14.92 -14.23 20.27
N LEU A 179 15.54 -15.21 19.62
CA LEU A 179 15.76 -15.23 18.17
C LEU A 179 14.66 -16.03 17.47
N ARG A 180 14.25 -15.59 16.28
CA ARG A 180 13.52 -16.44 15.33
C ARG A 180 14.46 -16.94 14.26
N ILE A 181 14.71 -18.24 14.21
CA ILE A 181 15.57 -18.89 13.20
C ILE A 181 14.72 -19.94 12.48
N ASP A 182 14.65 -19.86 11.15
CA ASP A 182 13.84 -20.75 10.31
C ASP A 182 12.38 -20.89 10.78
N GLY A 183 11.81 -19.79 11.30
CA GLY A 183 10.44 -19.71 11.80
C GLY A 183 10.25 -20.16 13.26
N ARG A 184 11.27 -20.75 13.89
CA ARG A 184 11.21 -21.24 15.29
C ARG A 184 11.84 -20.25 16.26
N LEU A 185 11.22 -20.09 17.43
CA LEU A 185 11.75 -19.24 18.50
C LEU A 185 12.80 -19.99 19.31
N THR A 186 13.95 -19.35 19.55
CA THR A 186 15.09 -19.87 20.31
C THR A 186 15.54 -18.81 21.31
N ARG A 187 15.52 -19.12 22.61
CA ARG A 187 16.01 -18.22 23.67
C ARG A 187 17.53 -18.24 23.71
N LEU A 188 18.16 -17.08 23.84
CA LEU A 188 19.59 -16.98 24.09
C LEU A 188 19.87 -17.21 25.57
N GLU A 189 20.64 -18.26 25.88
CA GLU A 189 21.04 -18.56 27.25
C GLU A 189 22.07 -17.55 27.75
N GLY A 190 21.88 -17.03 28.97
CA GLY A 190 22.83 -16.12 29.64
C GLY A 190 22.73 -14.65 29.27
N GLU A 191 21.90 -14.27 28.29
CA GLU A 191 21.72 -12.89 27.82
C GLU A 191 20.36 -12.34 28.27
N VAL A 192 20.29 -11.83 29.51
CA VAL A 192 19.12 -11.10 30.03
C VAL A 192 19.22 -9.64 29.61
N VAL A 193 18.14 -9.11 29.05
CA VAL A 193 18.06 -7.72 28.61
C VAL A 193 17.55 -6.88 29.77
N ASP A 194 18.43 -6.17 30.49
CA ASP A 194 18.03 -5.38 31.66
C ASP A 194 17.09 -4.21 31.29
N ASP A 195 17.49 -3.41 30.30
CA ASP A 195 16.73 -2.26 29.77
C ASP A 195 16.88 -2.20 28.25
N VAL A 196 15.79 -2.43 27.52
CA VAL A 196 15.71 -2.35 26.06
C VAL A 196 16.08 -0.96 25.55
N VAL A 197 15.71 0.10 26.28
CA VAL A 197 15.97 1.47 25.87
C VAL A 197 17.47 1.78 25.90
N ALA A 198 18.15 1.31 26.95
CA ALA A 198 19.60 1.40 27.04
C ALA A 198 20.28 0.51 26.00
N THR A 199 19.82 -0.73 25.85
CA THR A 199 20.38 -1.73 24.93
C THR A 199 20.39 -1.27 23.48
N LEU A 200 19.33 -0.56 23.05
CA LEU A 200 19.18 -0.06 21.69
C LEU A 200 19.61 1.40 21.53
N HIS A 201 20.14 2.06 22.57
CA HIS A 201 20.52 3.46 22.55
C HIS A 201 19.43 4.40 21.99
N LEU A 202 18.18 4.22 22.43
CA LEU A 202 17.05 4.96 21.86
C LEU A 202 17.08 6.44 22.27
N ASP A 203 16.69 7.31 21.33
CA ASP A 203 16.58 8.75 21.55
C ASP A 203 15.56 9.09 22.67
N PRO A 204 15.78 10.15 23.48
CA PRO A 204 14.85 10.58 24.52
C PRO A 204 13.42 10.82 24.03
N SER A 205 13.23 11.26 22.78
CA SER A 205 11.90 11.43 22.19
C SER A 205 11.15 10.11 22.03
N VAL A 206 11.84 9.05 21.61
CA VAL A 206 11.28 7.69 21.54
C VAL A 206 10.93 7.17 22.93
N ARG A 207 11.80 7.41 23.92
CA ARG A 207 11.51 7.08 25.33
C ARG A 207 10.25 7.78 25.83
N ALA A 208 10.03 9.04 25.45
CA ALA A 208 8.83 9.79 25.84
C ALA A 208 7.53 9.25 25.17
N ILE A 209 7.63 8.75 23.93
CA ILE A 209 6.51 8.07 23.25
C ILE A 209 6.13 6.79 24.02
N LEU A 210 7.13 5.95 24.34
CA LEU A 210 6.91 4.73 25.12
C LEU A 210 6.36 5.04 26.51
N ALA A 211 6.85 6.10 27.17
CA ALA A 211 6.37 6.57 28.47
C ALA A 211 4.86 6.81 28.51
N LYS A 212 4.28 7.31 27.41
CA LYS A 212 2.84 7.54 27.24
C LYS A 212 2.04 6.28 26.88
N GLY A 213 2.68 5.12 26.81
CA GLY A 213 2.05 3.85 26.42
C GLY A 213 1.81 3.70 24.93
N GLN A 214 2.43 4.54 24.10
CA GLN A 214 2.36 4.46 22.65
C GLN A 214 3.47 3.54 22.11
N SER A 215 3.29 2.98 20.92
CA SER A 215 4.35 2.26 20.20
C SER A 215 4.97 3.13 19.11
N VAL A 216 6.14 2.73 18.62
CA VAL A 216 6.78 3.37 17.47
C VAL A 216 7.46 2.32 16.60
N GLU A 217 7.38 2.51 15.28
CA GLU A 217 8.11 1.69 14.32
C GLU A 217 9.20 2.53 13.65
N LEU A 218 10.43 2.02 13.68
CA LEU A 218 11.63 2.68 13.18
C LEU A 218 12.29 1.81 12.10
N SER A 219 12.89 2.45 11.11
CA SER A 219 13.85 1.81 10.21
C SER A 219 15.26 2.06 10.73
N ALA A 220 16.07 0.99 10.79
CA ALA A 220 17.41 1.02 11.33
C ALA A 220 18.45 0.45 10.36
N GLU A 221 19.65 1.01 10.37
CA GLU A 221 20.82 0.41 9.73
C GLU A 221 21.54 -0.50 10.71
N VAL A 222 21.95 -1.69 10.26
CA VAL A 222 22.63 -2.66 11.13
C VAL A 222 24.10 -2.78 10.79
N ASP A 223 24.42 -2.95 9.52
CA ASP A 223 25.78 -2.91 8.99
C ASP A 223 25.74 -2.55 7.48
N TRP A 224 26.85 -2.70 6.76
CA TRP A 224 26.92 -2.40 5.33
C TRP A 224 26.05 -3.31 4.45
N ASN A 225 25.58 -4.44 4.99
CA ASN A 225 24.88 -5.49 4.26
C ASN A 225 23.47 -5.82 4.80
N ALA A 226 23.05 -5.22 5.91
CA ALA A 226 21.77 -5.48 6.55
C ALA A 226 21.07 -4.22 7.07
N ARG A 227 19.75 -4.21 6.91
CA ARG A 227 18.83 -3.23 7.52
C ARG A 227 17.92 -3.94 8.51
N ALA A 228 17.28 -3.18 9.37
CA ALA A 228 16.27 -3.72 10.26
C ALA A 228 15.04 -2.80 10.38
N ARG A 229 13.90 -3.42 10.65
CA ARG A 229 12.71 -2.73 11.16
C ARG A 229 12.60 -3.00 12.64
N VAL A 230 12.44 -1.95 13.43
CA VAL A 230 12.38 -2.01 14.89
C VAL A 230 11.01 -1.50 15.32
N HIS A 231 10.18 -2.39 15.86
CA HIS A 231 8.94 -2.01 16.51
C HIS A 231 9.15 -1.99 18.03
N LEU A 232 8.99 -0.80 18.62
CA LEU A 232 9.17 -0.54 20.05
C LEU A 232 7.81 -0.32 20.69
N TYR A 233 7.57 -0.97 21.82
CA TYR A 233 6.30 -0.92 22.52
C TYR A 233 6.47 -1.24 24.01
N ARG A 234 5.38 -1.13 24.78
CA ARG A 234 5.35 -1.49 26.19
C ARG A 234 4.65 -2.83 26.39
N ALA A 235 5.29 -3.73 27.11
CA ALA A 235 4.74 -5.00 27.60
C ALA A 235 4.48 -4.89 29.11
N ALA A 236 3.81 -5.89 29.69
CA ALA A 236 3.52 -5.94 31.13
C ALA A 236 4.79 -5.93 32.00
N THR A 237 5.89 -6.49 31.48
CA THR A 237 7.18 -6.61 32.16
C THR A 237 8.13 -5.42 31.91
N GLY A 238 7.77 -4.48 31.05
CA GLY A 238 8.58 -3.30 30.74
C GLY A 238 8.57 -2.93 29.25
N ASN A 239 9.59 -2.22 28.79
CA ASN A 239 9.75 -1.90 27.38
C ASN A 239 10.13 -3.16 26.59
N ALA A 240 9.73 -3.18 25.32
CA ALA A 240 9.96 -4.30 24.43
C ALA A 240 10.30 -3.83 23.01
N ALA A 241 11.09 -4.64 22.32
CA ALA A 241 11.45 -4.44 20.92
C ALA A 241 11.27 -5.72 20.12
N ALA A 242 10.62 -5.60 18.95
CA ALA A 242 10.66 -6.61 17.92
C ALA A 242 11.46 -6.06 16.74
N ILE A 243 12.62 -6.67 16.49
CA ILE A 243 13.57 -6.28 15.46
C ILE A 243 13.52 -7.33 14.34
N ARG A 244 13.20 -6.92 13.12
CA ARG A 244 13.25 -7.79 11.94
C ARG A 244 14.43 -7.39 11.06
N PHE A 245 15.28 -8.35 10.72
CA PHE A 245 16.43 -8.13 9.86
C PHE A 245 16.08 -8.36 8.39
N PHE A 246 16.66 -7.54 7.52
CA PHE A 246 16.55 -7.64 6.07
C PHE A 246 17.94 -7.58 5.45
N ALA A 247 18.17 -8.45 4.47
CA ALA A 247 19.35 -8.32 3.61
C ALA A 247 19.24 -7.01 2.82
N ARG A 248 20.34 -6.28 2.68
CA ARG A 248 20.34 -5.00 1.97
C ARG A 248 20.04 -5.17 0.49
N THR A 249 20.65 -6.17 -0.14
CA THR A 249 20.44 -6.48 -1.56
C THR A 249 19.50 -7.67 -1.72
N PRO A 250 18.56 -7.62 -2.67
CA PRO A 250 17.69 -8.77 -2.94
C PRO A 250 18.49 -9.94 -3.53
N SER A 251 17.99 -11.14 -3.28
CA SER A 251 18.50 -12.35 -3.93
C SER A 251 18.16 -12.36 -5.42
N SER A 252 18.96 -13.04 -6.25
CA SER A 252 18.63 -13.22 -7.66
C SER A 252 17.43 -14.16 -7.83
N LEU A 253 16.62 -13.99 -8.88
CA LEU A 253 15.47 -14.86 -9.16
C LEU A 253 15.86 -16.34 -9.20
N ALA A 254 17.00 -16.67 -9.84
CA ALA A 254 17.51 -18.03 -9.90
C ALA A 254 17.82 -18.62 -8.51
N SER A 255 18.35 -17.81 -7.59
CA SER A 255 18.67 -18.26 -6.23
C SER A 255 17.45 -18.47 -5.33
N LEU A 256 16.28 -17.96 -5.73
CA LEU A 256 15.02 -18.20 -5.01
C LEU A 256 14.48 -19.62 -5.19
N ASP A 257 15.03 -20.40 -6.13
CA ASP A 257 14.71 -21.81 -6.31
C ASP A 257 13.19 -21.99 -6.51
N PHE A 258 12.65 -21.37 -7.57
CA PHE A 258 11.26 -21.62 -7.99
C PHE A 258 11.20 -22.88 -8.88
N PRO A 259 10.10 -23.67 -8.80
CA PRO A 259 9.94 -24.88 -9.61
C PRO A 259 9.73 -24.61 -11.10
N VAL A 260 9.39 -23.36 -11.46
CA VAL A 260 9.29 -22.86 -12.83
C VAL A 260 10.05 -21.53 -12.92
N PRO A 261 10.73 -21.23 -14.04
CA PRO A 261 11.41 -19.96 -14.21
C PRO A 261 10.40 -18.81 -14.23
N LEU A 262 10.79 -17.69 -13.62
CA LEU A 262 10.01 -16.45 -13.57
C LEU A 262 10.71 -15.28 -14.28
N ASP A 263 11.88 -15.53 -14.86
CA ASP A 263 12.74 -14.53 -15.50
C ASP A 263 12.04 -13.79 -16.64
N ASP A 264 11.15 -14.46 -17.35
CA ASP A 264 10.39 -13.91 -18.47
C ASP A 264 9.36 -12.85 -18.03
N LEU A 265 8.93 -12.86 -16.76
CA LEU A 265 8.03 -11.83 -16.22
C LEU A 265 8.64 -10.42 -16.26
N VAL A 266 9.96 -10.35 -16.26
CA VAL A 266 10.73 -9.12 -16.27
C VAL A 266 10.77 -8.47 -17.66
N ASP A 267 10.62 -9.30 -18.70
CA ASP A 267 10.71 -8.90 -20.10
C ASP A 267 9.33 -8.54 -20.69
N ILE A 268 8.26 -8.63 -19.88
CA ILE A 268 6.92 -8.19 -20.25
C ILE A 268 6.95 -6.67 -20.51
N PRO A 269 6.46 -6.19 -21.67
CA PRO A 269 6.47 -4.76 -21.98
C PRO A 269 5.62 -3.92 -21.03
N HIS A 270 4.42 -4.40 -20.71
CA HIS A 270 3.46 -3.74 -19.82
C HIS A 270 2.41 -4.74 -19.33
N GLY A 271 1.72 -4.38 -18.25
CA GLY A 271 0.67 -5.17 -17.64
C GLY A 271 0.91 -5.39 -16.15
N LEU A 272 0.00 -6.15 -15.53
CA LEU A 272 0.01 -6.44 -14.10
C LEU A 272 0.53 -7.85 -13.81
N VAL A 273 1.53 -7.96 -12.95
CA VAL A 273 2.03 -9.22 -12.39
C VAL A 273 1.81 -9.20 -10.89
N ILE A 274 1.07 -10.19 -10.39
CA ILE A 274 0.69 -10.25 -8.98
C ILE A 274 1.44 -11.38 -8.28
N VAL A 275 2.09 -11.07 -7.16
CA VAL A 275 2.65 -12.05 -6.24
C VAL A 275 1.74 -12.18 -5.02
N CYS A 276 1.20 -13.36 -4.79
CA CYS A 276 0.19 -13.64 -3.77
C CYS A 276 0.68 -14.60 -2.69
N GLY A 277 0.10 -14.51 -1.50
CA GLY A 277 0.31 -15.45 -0.42
C GLY A 277 0.14 -14.83 0.96
N ALA A 278 0.16 -15.68 2.00
CA ALA A 278 0.06 -15.24 3.38
C ALA A 278 1.26 -14.36 3.82
N THR A 279 1.16 -13.76 5.00
CA THR A 279 2.31 -13.07 5.62
C THR A 279 3.47 -14.04 5.81
N GLY A 280 4.69 -13.61 5.48
CA GLY A 280 5.88 -14.45 5.61
C GLY A 280 6.03 -15.55 4.55
N SER A 281 5.24 -15.52 3.48
CA SER A 281 5.40 -16.42 2.32
C SER A 281 6.52 -15.99 1.35
N GLY A 282 7.18 -14.85 1.60
CA GLY A 282 8.30 -14.34 0.79
C GLY A 282 7.92 -13.38 -0.34
N LYS A 283 6.71 -12.79 -0.34
CA LYS A 283 6.20 -11.97 -1.46
C LYS A 283 7.14 -10.80 -1.77
N SER A 284 7.50 -10.03 -0.74
CA SER A 284 8.42 -8.90 -0.83
C SER A 284 9.77 -9.32 -1.43
N THR A 285 10.30 -10.49 -1.04
CA THR A 285 11.54 -11.05 -1.60
C THR A 285 11.40 -11.33 -3.10
N THR A 286 10.29 -11.92 -3.53
CA THR A 286 10.02 -12.19 -4.95
C THR A 286 9.88 -10.90 -5.75
N LEU A 287 9.13 -9.90 -5.25
CA LEU A 287 9.02 -8.61 -5.94
C LEU A 287 10.37 -7.90 -6.04
N ALA A 288 11.14 -7.88 -4.96
CA ALA A 288 12.45 -7.25 -4.96
C ALA A 288 13.41 -7.95 -5.94
N ALA A 289 13.35 -9.28 -6.06
CA ALA A 289 14.12 -10.03 -7.05
C ALA A 289 13.67 -9.76 -8.50
N LEU A 290 12.36 -9.65 -8.76
CA LEU A 290 11.81 -9.26 -10.07
C LEU A 290 12.24 -7.84 -10.46
N ALA A 291 12.06 -6.89 -9.56
CA ALA A 291 12.44 -5.48 -9.77
C ALA A 291 13.96 -5.32 -9.96
N HIS A 292 14.76 -6.03 -9.15
CA HIS A 292 16.20 -6.04 -9.32
C HIS A 292 16.62 -6.65 -10.66
N SER A 293 16.02 -7.77 -11.07
CA SER A 293 16.27 -8.37 -12.38
C SER A 293 15.91 -7.41 -13.52
N ALA A 294 14.82 -6.64 -13.39
CA ALA A 294 14.45 -5.60 -14.36
C ALA A 294 15.53 -4.53 -14.50
N LEU A 295 16.05 -4.03 -13.37
CA LEU A 295 17.14 -3.05 -13.35
C LEU A 295 18.45 -3.56 -13.94
N GLN A 296 18.71 -4.88 -13.90
CA GLN A 296 19.92 -5.47 -14.47
C GLN A 296 19.80 -5.71 -15.98
N ARG A 297 18.58 -5.87 -16.51
CA ARG A 297 18.35 -6.18 -17.94
C ARG A 297 17.97 -4.98 -18.78
N ARG A 298 17.39 -3.95 -18.16
CA ARG A 298 16.80 -2.80 -18.85
C ARG A 298 17.25 -1.48 -18.23
N SER A 299 17.36 -0.46 -19.08
CA SER A 299 17.50 0.94 -18.65
C SER A 299 16.11 1.49 -18.37
N ILE A 300 15.75 1.65 -17.10
CA ILE A 300 14.37 1.97 -16.69
C ILE A 300 14.33 2.99 -15.55
N VAL A 301 13.20 3.69 -15.45
CA VAL A 301 12.75 4.36 -14.23
C VAL A 301 11.90 3.38 -13.42
N LEU A 302 12.46 2.89 -12.31
CA LEU A 302 11.76 2.07 -11.34
C LEU A 302 11.24 2.95 -10.19
N VAL A 303 9.94 2.91 -9.95
CA VAL A 303 9.33 3.52 -8.75
C VAL A 303 8.72 2.43 -7.87
N THR A 304 9.05 2.42 -6.58
CA THR A 304 8.48 1.50 -5.61
C THR A 304 7.70 2.25 -4.53
N LEU A 305 6.57 1.68 -4.13
CA LEU A 305 5.75 2.11 -3.01
C LEU A 305 5.70 0.94 -2.03
N GLU A 306 6.26 1.11 -0.84
CA GLU A 306 6.46 0.01 0.12
C GLU A 306 6.08 0.43 1.55
N ASP A 307 5.68 -0.53 2.39
CA ASP A 307 5.30 -0.29 3.80
C ASP A 307 5.82 -1.41 4.72
N PRO A 308 7.06 -1.29 5.24
CA PRO A 308 8.12 -0.34 4.85
C PRO A 308 8.98 -0.87 3.69
N ILE A 309 10.00 -0.09 3.29
CA ILE A 309 11.03 -0.56 2.34
C ILE A 309 11.86 -1.67 2.99
N GLU A 310 11.84 -2.87 2.42
CA GLU A 310 12.58 -4.05 2.94
C GLU A 310 13.96 -4.20 2.33
N TYR A 311 14.08 -4.00 1.01
CA TYR A 311 15.32 -4.18 0.25
C TYR A 311 15.76 -2.86 -0.36
N VAL A 312 17.07 -2.62 -0.43
CA VAL A 312 17.61 -1.49 -1.18
C VAL A 312 17.88 -1.94 -2.61
N LEU A 313 17.13 -1.36 -3.53
CA LEU A 313 17.29 -1.63 -4.96
C LEU A 313 18.29 -0.64 -5.54
N ALA A 314 19.31 -1.18 -6.20
CA ALA A 314 20.28 -0.40 -6.96
C ALA A 314 20.33 -0.94 -8.39
N GLY A 315 20.22 -0.04 -9.36
CA GLY A 315 20.43 -0.33 -10.77
C GLY A 315 21.84 0.04 -11.22
N GLY A 316 22.19 -0.36 -12.45
CA GLY A 316 23.36 0.20 -13.13
C GLY A 316 23.18 1.69 -13.43
N SER A 317 24.24 2.35 -13.91
CA SER A 317 24.26 3.81 -14.16
C SER A 317 23.23 4.32 -15.17
N ALA A 318 22.57 3.43 -15.91
CA ALA A 318 21.56 3.75 -16.92
C ALA A 318 20.10 3.69 -16.40
N SER A 319 19.88 3.28 -15.15
CA SER A 319 18.54 3.16 -14.55
C SER A 319 18.36 4.11 -13.37
N ILE A 320 17.13 4.59 -13.17
CA ILE A 320 16.74 5.45 -12.05
C ILE A 320 15.90 4.63 -11.09
N VAL A 321 16.22 4.67 -9.80
CA VAL A 321 15.47 3.99 -8.75
C VAL A 321 14.91 5.01 -7.77
N ARG A 322 13.58 4.98 -7.56
CA ARG A 322 12.87 5.82 -6.59
C ARG A 322 12.06 4.92 -5.67
N GLN A 323 12.62 4.57 -4.52
CA GLN A 323 11.89 3.83 -3.48
C GLN A 323 11.24 4.82 -2.52
N ARG A 324 9.92 4.71 -2.35
CA ARG A 324 9.13 5.58 -1.47
C ARG A 324 8.41 4.73 -0.43
N GLN A 325 8.59 5.07 0.83
CA GLN A 325 7.94 4.41 1.95
C GLN A 325 6.62 5.11 2.31
N VAL A 326 5.54 4.35 2.41
CA VAL A 326 4.25 4.84 2.89
C VAL A 326 4.34 5.27 4.36
N GLY A 327 3.67 6.37 4.71
CA GLY A 327 3.73 7.00 6.03
C GLY A 327 5.01 7.80 6.31
N ARG A 328 6.01 7.77 5.42
CA ARG A 328 7.27 8.51 5.54
C ARG A 328 7.51 9.45 4.36
N ASP A 329 7.60 8.89 3.14
CA ASP A 329 7.91 9.64 1.92
C ASP A 329 6.64 9.95 1.10
N VAL A 330 5.56 9.20 1.37
CA VAL A 330 4.22 9.45 0.83
C VAL A 330 3.16 9.07 1.85
N HIS A 331 1.99 9.71 1.80
CA HIS A 331 0.91 9.49 2.77
C HIS A 331 0.32 8.07 2.70
N ASP A 332 -0.08 7.63 1.51
CA ASP A 332 -0.70 6.33 1.25
C ASP A 332 -0.32 5.79 -0.14
N PHE A 333 -0.66 4.53 -0.41
CA PHE A 333 -0.37 3.86 -1.68
C PHE A 333 -1.06 4.54 -2.88
N ALA A 334 -2.33 4.93 -2.75
CA ALA A 334 -3.09 5.54 -3.83
C ALA A 334 -2.48 6.88 -4.27
N THR A 335 -2.13 7.73 -3.32
CA THR A 335 -1.45 9.01 -3.56
C THR A 335 -0.08 8.77 -4.19
N GLY A 336 0.71 7.85 -3.63
CA GLY A 336 2.02 7.51 -4.18
C GLY A 336 1.95 6.99 -5.60
N LEU A 337 0.95 6.17 -5.92
CA LEU A 337 0.81 5.59 -7.25
C LEU A 337 0.34 6.63 -8.27
N ARG A 338 -0.56 7.54 -7.86
CA ARG A 338 -0.98 8.68 -8.67
C ARG A 338 0.17 9.63 -8.99
N ASP A 339 1.03 9.89 -8.01
CA ASP A 339 2.23 10.70 -8.20
C ASP A 339 3.23 9.97 -9.11
N ALA A 340 3.46 8.69 -8.86
CA ALA A 340 4.38 7.85 -9.64
C ALA A 340 4.00 7.84 -11.12
N LEU A 341 2.72 7.83 -11.48
CA LEU A 341 2.28 7.91 -12.89
C LEU A 341 2.68 9.20 -13.62
N ARG A 342 3.12 10.24 -12.90
CA ARG A 342 3.65 11.50 -13.46
C ARG A 342 5.16 11.61 -13.35
N GLU A 343 5.80 10.60 -12.81
CA GLU A 343 7.23 10.53 -12.55
C GLU A 343 8.01 9.88 -13.70
N ASP A 344 7.34 9.62 -14.83
CA ASP A 344 7.86 8.90 -16.01
C ASP A 344 8.37 7.48 -15.68
N PRO A 345 7.58 6.63 -14.98
CA PRO A 345 8.03 5.30 -14.62
C PRO A 345 7.94 4.34 -15.82
N ASP A 346 8.84 3.37 -15.91
CA ASP A 346 8.68 2.21 -16.80
C ASP A 346 8.14 1.00 -16.02
N VAL A 347 8.61 0.86 -14.77
CA VAL A 347 8.25 -0.24 -13.88
C VAL A 347 7.78 0.32 -12.54
N LEU A 348 6.64 -0.18 -12.08
CA LEU A 348 6.03 0.17 -10.80
C LEU A 348 6.02 -1.06 -9.89
N VAL A 349 6.43 -0.88 -8.64
CA VAL A 349 6.28 -1.87 -7.58
C VAL A 349 5.30 -1.33 -6.55
N VAL A 350 4.17 -2.02 -6.38
CA VAL A 350 3.15 -1.70 -5.38
C VAL A 350 3.20 -2.75 -4.29
N GLY A 351 3.74 -2.37 -3.14
CA GLY A 351 4.01 -3.25 -2.01
C GLY A 351 2.80 -4.07 -1.58
N GLU A 352 1.59 -3.50 -1.60
CA GLU A 352 0.34 -4.23 -1.43
C GLU A 352 -0.84 -3.48 -2.05
N MET A 353 -1.79 -4.22 -2.64
CA MET A 353 -3.06 -3.67 -3.11
C MET A 353 -4.19 -4.02 -2.12
N ARG A 354 -4.41 -3.17 -1.11
CA ARG A 354 -5.43 -3.42 -0.09
C ARG A 354 -6.79 -2.83 -0.44
N ASP A 355 -6.79 -1.61 -0.92
CA ASP A 355 -7.99 -0.80 -1.15
C ASP A 355 -8.34 -0.71 -2.65
N PRO A 356 -9.62 -0.47 -2.98
CA PRO A 356 -10.08 -0.41 -4.38
C PRO A 356 -9.45 0.73 -5.20
N GLU A 357 -8.99 1.80 -4.54
CA GLU A 357 -8.39 2.95 -5.22
C GLU A 357 -6.96 2.61 -5.69
N THR A 358 -6.15 2.00 -4.82
CA THR A 358 -4.83 1.47 -5.17
C THR A 358 -4.93 0.42 -6.28
N ILE A 359 -5.91 -0.51 -6.19
CA ILE A 359 -6.12 -1.50 -7.26
C ILE A 359 -6.48 -0.82 -8.58
N ALA A 360 -7.39 0.15 -8.56
CA ALA A 360 -7.82 0.85 -9.78
C ALA A 360 -6.64 1.56 -10.45
N LEU A 361 -5.82 2.27 -9.67
CA LEU A 361 -4.62 2.95 -10.17
C LEU A 361 -3.58 1.97 -10.73
N ALA A 362 -3.38 0.81 -10.09
CA ALA A 362 -2.47 -0.22 -10.57
C ALA A 362 -2.95 -0.83 -11.90
N LEU A 363 -4.26 -1.04 -12.06
CA LEU A 363 -4.86 -1.49 -13.32
C LEU A 363 -4.70 -0.42 -14.40
N THR A 364 -5.02 0.84 -14.12
CA THR A 364 -4.80 1.94 -15.07
C THR A 364 -3.34 2.07 -15.47
N ALA A 365 -2.40 1.92 -14.54
CA ALA A 365 -0.97 1.92 -14.86
C ALA A 365 -0.61 0.79 -15.83
N ALA A 366 -1.09 -0.42 -15.55
CA ALA A 366 -0.88 -1.59 -16.39
C ALA A 366 -1.48 -1.43 -17.81
N GLU A 367 -2.65 -0.81 -17.94
CA GLU A 367 -3.28 -0.50 -19.23
C GLU A 367 -2.55 0.58 -20.02
N THR A 368 -2.00 1.57 -19.32
CA THR A 368 -1.36 2.75 -19.94
C THR A 368 0.11 2.50 -20.31
N GLY A 369 0.54 1.24 -20.35
CA GLY A 369 1.85 0.86 -20.88
C GLY A 369 2.94 0.65 -19.83
N HIS A 370 2.61 0.60 -18.54
CA HIS A 370 3.57 0.34 -17.46
C HIS A 370 3.62 -1.15 -17.10
N LEU A 371 4.78 -1.66 -16.70
CA LEU A 371 4.88 -2.95 -16.02
C LEU A 371 4.68 -2.76 -14.52
N VAL A 372 3.66 -3.39 -13.96
CA VAL A 372 3.30 -3.26 -12.54
C VAL A 372 3.51 -4.60 -11.84
N PHE A 373 4.40 -4.62 -10.86
CA PHE A 373 4.52 -5.71 -9.89
C PHE A 373 3.75 -5.34 -8.63
N ALA A 374 2.84 -6.19 -8.17
CA ALA A 374 2.03 -5.92 -6.99
C ALA A 374 1.87 -7.14 -6.08
N THR A 375 1.58 -6.93 -4.80
CA THR A 375 1.17 -8.02 -3.91
C THR A 375 -0.31 -8.01 -3.53
N LEU A 376 -0.81 -9.22 -3.26
CA LEU A 376 -2.09 -9.46 -2.61
C LEU A 376 -1.95 -10.57 -1.54
N HIS A 377 -2.82 -10.51 -0.52
CA HIS A 377 -3.00 -11.63 0.42
C HIS A 377 -4.09 -12.57 -0.09
N SER A 378 -3.73 -13.44 -1.02
CA SER A 378 -4.63 -14.46 -1.60
C SER A 378 -3.94 -15.83 -1.65
N GLY A 379 -4.72 -16.90 -1.57
CA GLY A 379 -4.20 -18.27 -1.46
C GLY A 379 -3.85 -18.96 -2.78
N GLY A 380 -4.26 -18.38 -3.91
CA GLY A 380 -4.12 -18.89 -5.27
C GLY A 380 -4.59 -17.87 -6.32
N ALA A 381 -4.39 -18.17 -7.59
CA ALA A 381 -4.67 -17.28 -8.71
C ALA A 381 -6.15 -16.92 -8.83
N ALA A 382 -7.06 -17.91 -8.77
CA ALA A 382 -8.50 -17.67 -8.82
C ALA A 382 -8.97 -16.75 -7.67
N SER A 383 -8.51 -17.02 -6.44
CA SER A 383 -8.83 -16.17 -5.27
C SER A 383 -8.21 -14.78 -5.34
N ALA A 384 -7.11 -14.58 -6.07
CA ALA A 384 -6.53 -13.26 -6.28
C ALA A 384 -7.39 -12.42 -7.24
N VAL A 385 -7.87 -13.04 -8.33
CA VAL A 385 -8.80 -12.39 -9.27
C VAL A 385 -10.10 -12.02 -8.57
N GLU A 386 -10.74 -12.98 -7.88
CA GLU A 386 -12.00 -12.70 -7.17
C GLU A 386 -11.83 -11.63 -6.10
N ARG A 387 -10.73 -11.65 -5.33
CA ARG A 387 -10.48 -10.62 -4.32
C ARG A 387 -10.41 -9.21 -4.91
N ILE A 388 -9.83 -9.05 -6.11
CA ILE A 388 -9.83 -7.75 -6.80
C ILE A 388 -11.25 -7.38 -7.20
N VAL A 389 -11.98 -8.30 -7.84
CA VAL A 389 -13.33 -8.02 -8.35
C VAL A 389 -14.29 -7.67 -7.21
N ASP A 390 -14.25 -8.44 -6.12
CA ASP A 390 -15.10 -8.29 -4.94
C ASP A 390 -14.80 -7.01 -4.14
N SER A 391 -13.68 -6.33 -4.42
CA SER A 391 -13.39 -5.02 -3.84
C SER A 391 -14.25 -3.89 -4.44
N TYR A 392 -14.98 -4.17 -5.52
CA TYR A 392 -15.86 -3.21 -6.20
C TYR A 392 -17.35 -3.56 -6.04
N PRO A 393 -18.24 -2.54 -6.08
CA PRO A 393 -19.69 -2.76 -6.15
C PRO A 393 -20.09 -3.63 -7.35
N ALA A 394 -21.17 -4.39 -7.20
CA ALA A 394 -21.64 -5.39 -8.17
C ALA A 394 -21.79 -4.82 -9.59
N GLU A 395 -22.21 -3.56 -9.71
CA GLU A 395 -22.45 -2.88 -10.98
C GLU A 395 -21.15 -2.61 -11.76
N ARG A 396 -20.00 -2.58 -11.07
CA ARG A 396 -18.67 -2.35 -11.67
C ARG A 396 -17.88 -3.63 -11.90
N GLN A 397 -18.29 -4.75 -11.31
CA GLN A 397 -17.51 -5.99 -11.35
C GLN A 397 -17.25 -6.52 -12.77
N SER A 398 -18.24 -6.42 -13.67
CA SER A 398 -18.08 -6.84 -15.07
C SER A 398 -17.02 -6.01 -15.81
N GLN A 399 -16.98 -4.70 -15.56
CA GLN A 399 -15.96 -3.81 -16.10
C GLN A 399 -14.57 -4.18 -15.57
N ILE A 400 -14.44 -4.39 -14.25
CA ILE A 400 -13.16 -4.75 -13.62
C ILE A 400 -12.66 -6.12 -14.11
N ARG A 401 -13.55 -7.10 -14.32
CA ARG A 401 -13.19 -8.39 -14.93
C ARG A 401 -12.63 -8.21 -16.35
N THR A 402 -13.22 -7.32 -17.14
CA THR A 402 -12.70 -6.99 -18.48
C THR A 402 -11.33 -6.35 -18.39
N GLN A 403 -11.17 -5.34 -17.53
CA GLN A 403 -9.91 -4.65 -17.27
C GLN A 403 -8.78 -5.61 -16.85
N LEU A 404 -9.09 -6.52 -15.91
CA LEU A 404 -8.18 -7.56 -15.45
C LEU A 404 -7.81 -8.54 -16.56
N ALA A 405 -8.77 -8.96 -17.38
CA ALA A 405 -8.51 -9.88 -18.47
C ALA A 405 -7.54 -9.31 -19.52
N ASP A 406 -7.55 -8.00 -19.69
CA ASP A 406 -6.71 -7.31 -20.67
C ASP A 406 -5.35 -6.89 -20.08
N SER A 407 -5.30 -6.59 -18.78
CA SER A 407 -4.12 -6.05 -18.10
C SER A 407 -3.28 -7.08 -17.37
N LEU A 408 -3.89 -8.12 -16.79
CA LEU A 408 -3.18 -9.14 -16.02
C LEU A 408 -2.26 -9.95 -16.95
N ARG A 409 -1.07 -10.28 -16.46
CA ARG A 409 -0.07 -11.06 -17.20
C ARG A 409 0.28 -12.35 -16.48
N ALA A 410 0.38 -12.29 -15.15
CA ALA A 410 0.60 -13.48 -14.34
C ALA A 410 0.15 -13.31 -12.89
N VAL A 411 -0.14 -14.44 -12.25
CA VAL A 411 -0.29 -14.55 -10.80
C VAL A 411 0.64 -15.63 -10.28
N VAL A 412 1.49 -15.28 -9.31
CA VAL A 412 2.41 -16.18 -8.61
C VAL A 412 1.97 -16.29 -7.16
N ALA A 413 1.25 -17.34 -6.80
CA ALA A 413 0.84 -17.61 -5.42
C ALA A 413 1.86 -18.52 -4.74
N GLN A 414 2.43 -18.08 -3.62
CA GLN A 414 3.58 -18.73 -2.98
C GLN A 414 3.36 -19.12 -1.52
N ARG A 415 3.97 -20.24 -1.13
CA ARG A 415 4.09 -20.75 0.25
C ARG A 415 5.54 -21.16 0.50
N LEU A 416 6.06 -20.91 1.71
CA LEU A 416 7.40 -21.35 2.10
C LEU A 416 7.30 -22.57 3.01
N LEU A 417 7.94 -23.66 2.61
CA LEU A 417 7.97 -24.90 3.37
C LEU A 417 9.37 -25.14 3.98
N PRO A 418 9.46 -25.76 5.17
CA PRO A 418 10.75 -26.18 5.72
C PRO A 418 11.41 -27.21 4.81
N ARG A 419 12.72 -27.04 4.55
CA ARG A 419 13.50 -28.04 3.82
C ARG A 419 13.54 -29.36 4.60
N ALA A 420 13.50 -30.49 3.90
CA ALA A 420 13.58 -31.82 4.50
C ALA A 420 14.97 -32.09 5.10
N ARG A 421 16.00 -31.50 4.52
CA ARG A 421 17.41 -31.56 4.92
C ARG A 421 18.00 -30.15 4.96
N GLY A 422 18.90 -29.92 5.92
CA GLY A 422 19.55 -28.62 6.12
C GLY A 422 18.65 -27.58 6.78
N ALA A 423 19.18 -26.36 6.88
CA ALA A 423 18.47 -25.20 7.38
C ALA A 423 17.70 -24.48 6.27
N GLY A 424 16.73 -23.63 6.64
CA GLY A 424 16.01 -22.78 5.70
C GLY A 424 14.69 -23.35 5.15
N ARG A 425 14.12 -22.57 4.23
CA ARG A 425 12.83 -22.83 3.59
C ARG A 425 12.95 -22.84 2.07
N ILE A 426 11.95 -23.39 1.40
CA ILE A 426 11.86 -23.49 -0.06
C ILE A 426 10.45 -23.13 -0.53
N PRO A 427 10.29 -22.41 -1.66
CA PRO A 427 8.97 -22.08 -2.14
C PRO A 427 8.29 -23.26 -2.85
N ALA A 428 7.01 -23.44 -2.54
CA ALA A 428 6.05 -24.08 -3.43
C ALA A 428 5.08 -23.02 -3.95
N VAL A 429 4.72 -23.14 -5.23
CA VAL A 429 3.98 -22.09 -5.92
C VAL A 429 2.87 -22.65 -6.80
N GLU A 430 1.85 -21.83 -6.99
CA GLU A 430 0.95 -21.88 -8.13
C GLU A 430 1.29 -20.69 -9.05
N VAL A 431 1.46 -20.94 -10.35
CA VAL A 431 1.78 -19.90 -11.33
C VAL A 431 0.76 -19.96 -12.46
N LEU A 432 -0.07 -18.92 -12.56
CA LEU A 432 -0.98 -18.69 -13.68
C LEU A 432 -0.34 -17.68 -14.63
N ARG A 433 -0.26 -18.01 -15.92
CA ARG A 433 0.02 -17.02 -16.98
C ARG A 433 -1.29 -16.66 -17.68
N MET A 434 -1.48 -15.37 -17.98
CA MET A 434 -2.73 -14.88 -18.52
C MET A 434 -2.77 -15.08 -20.05
N ASN A 435 -3.12 -16.29 -20.48
CA ASN A 435 -3.36 -16.59 -21.88
C ASN A 435 -4.82 -16.32 -22.30
N HIS A 436 -5.14 -16.51 -23.58
CA HIS A 436 -6.49 -16.24 -24.10
C HIS A 436 -7.60 -17.00 -23.36
N ALA A 437 -7.35 -18.26 -22.96
CA ALA A 437 -8.32 -19.06 -22.23
C ALA A 437 -8.55 -18.52 -20.81
N ALA A 438 -7.47 -18.23 -20.08
CA ALA A 438 -7.57 -17.61 -18.75
C ALA A 438 -8.30 -16.26 -18.81
N ALA A 439 -7.96 -15.40 -19.78
CA ALA A 439 -8.60 -14.11 -19.97
C ALA A 439 -10.10 -14.24 -20.27
N SER A 440 -10.51 -15.22 -21.09
CA SER A 440 -11.94 -15.49 -21.35
C SER A 440 -12.69 -15.90 -20.09
N LEU A 441 -12.12 -16.81 -19.29
CA LEU A 441 -12.73 -17.26 -18.04
C LEU A 441 -12.88 -16.12 -17.03
N VAL A 442 -11.92 -15.20 -16.96
CA VAL A 442 -12.03 -14.01 -16.11
C VAL A 442 -13.16 -13.09 -16.59
N ARG A 443 -13.26 -12.80 -17.89
CA ARG A 443 -14.36 -11.99 -18.48
C ARG A 443 -15.73 -12.59 -18.22
N GLU A 444 -15.85 -13.91 -18.33
CA GLU A 444 -17.11 -14.65 -18.19
C GLU A 444 -17.48 -14.96 -16.72
N ALA A 445 -16.71 -14.46 -15.74
CA ALA A 445 -16.88 -14.75 -14.32
C ALA A 445 -16.83 -16.26 -13.98
N LYS A 446 -15.99 -17.02 -14.69
CA LYS A 446 -15.77 -18.46 -14.51
C LYS A 446 -14.40 -18.77 -13.89
N THR A 447 -13.97 -17.95 -12.92
CA THR A 447 -12.63 -18.04 -12.30
C THR A 447 -12.35 -19.37 -11.61
N ALA A 448 -13.38 -20.07 -11.12
CA ALA A 448 -13.25 -21.42 -10.58
C ALA A 448 -12.68 -22.43 -11.61
N GLN A 449 -12.83 -22.16 -12.90
CA GLN A 449 -12.31 -23.02 -13.99
C GLN A 449 -10.85 -22.70 -14.36
N LEU A 450 -10.22 -21.68 -13.75
CA LEU A 450 -8.80 -21.36 -13.99
C LEU A 450 -7.87 -22.52 -13.61
N THR A 451 -8.29 -23.39 -12.67
CA THR A 451 -7.55 -24.61 -12.32
C THR A 451 -7.33 -25.52 -13.54
N SER A 452 -8.31 -25.63 -14.44
CA SER A 452 -8.18 -26.44 -15.66
C SER A 452 -7.17 -25.84 -16.63
N VAL A 453 -7.09 -24.50 -16.70
CA VAL A 453 -6.08 -23.79 -17.49
C VAL A 453 -4.69 -24.00 -16.88
N LEU A 454 -4.54 -23.87 -15.56
CA LEU A 454 -3.28 -24.16 -14.86
C LEU A 454 -2.77 -25.58 -15.13
N GLN A 455 -3.66 -26.58 -15.11
CA GLN A 455 -3.30 -27.98 -15.34
C GLN A 455 -2.84 -28.24 -16.78
N SER A 456 -3.42 -27.56 -17.76
CA SER A 456 -3.12 -27.74 -19.19
C SER A 456 -2.00 -26.82 -19.70
N GLY A 457 -1.76 -25.68 -19.04
CA GLY A 457 -0.82 -24.63 -19.43
C GLY A 457 0.65 -24.88 -19.09
N ARG A 458 1.06 -26.13 -18.81
CA ARG A 458 2.44 -26.43 -18.35
C ARG A 458 3.52 -25.96 -19.33
N ARG A 459 3.25 -26.01 -20.65
CA ARG A 459 4.19 -25.53 -21.68
C ARG A 459 4.41 -24.02 -21.64
N GLU A 460 3.46 -23.28 -21.08
CA GLU A 460 3.52 -21.82 -20.88
C GLU A 460 4.11 -21.46 -19.51
N GLY A 461 4.71 -22.43 -18.80
CA GLY A 461 5.28 -22.21 -17.47
C GLY A 461 4.24 -22.16 -16.34
N MET A 462 3.00 -22.61 -16.60
CA MET A 462 2.01 -22.74 -15.53
C MET A 462 2.23 -23.98 -14.68
N ILE A 463 1.91 -23.87 -13.39
CA ILE A 463 1.98 -24.99 -12.45
C ILE A 463 0.93 -24.81 -11.36
N THR A 464 0.27 -25.90 -10.95
CA THR A 464 -0.64 -25.89 -9.78
C THR A 464 0.18 -26.03 -8.49
N LEU A 465 -0.37 -25.57 -7.37
CA LEU A 465 0.28 -25.72 -6.06
C LEU A 465 0.55 -27.20 -5.74
N GLU A 466 -0.42 -28.09 -5.94
CA GLU A 466 -0.30 -29.52 -5.64
C GLU A 466 0.81 -30.18 -6.47
N ARG A 467 0.98 -29.76 -7.73
CA ARG A 467 2.07 -30.25 -8.58
C ARG A 467 3.41 -29.77 -8.05
N SER A 468 3.52 -28.48 -7.74
CA SER A 468 4.73 -27.90 -7.14
C SER A 468 5.11 -28.62 -5.84
N LEU A 469 4.14 -28.86 -4.95
CA LEU A 469 4.35 -29.60 -3.71
C LEU A 469 4.82 -31.04 -3.96
N ALA A 470 4.18 -31.75 -4.90
CA ALA A 470 4.60 -33.10 -5.26
C ALA A 470 6.03 -33.15 -5.81
N ASP A 471 6.38 -32.24 -6.72
CA ASP A 471 7.71 -32.17 -7.32
C ASP A 471 8.78 -31.95 -6.22
N ARG A 472 8.52 -31.09 -5.22
CA ARG A 472 9.42 -30.87 -4.06
C ARG A 472 9.56 -32.09 -3.14
N VAL A 473 8.48 -32.86 -2.96
CA VAL A 473 8.52 -34.10 -2.15
C VAL A 473 9.29 -35.20 -2.89
N LEU A 474 9.03 -35.38 -4.19
CA LEU A 474 9.70 -36.37 -5.03
C LEU A 474 11.19 -36.08 -5.18
N ALA A 475 11.58 -34.80 -5.20
CA ALA A 475 12.99 -34.38 -5.15
C ALA A 475 13.65 -34.57 -3.77
N GLY A 476 12.90 -34.96 -2.73
CA GLY A 476 13.40 -35.12 -1.37
C GLY A 476 13.72 -33.80 -0.66
N GLU A 477 13.24 -32.67 -1.19
CA GLU A 477 13.50 -31.32 -0.68
C GLU A 477 12.53 -30.92 0.42
N VAL A 478 11.34 -31.53 0.44
CA VAL A 478 10.27 -31.28 1.41
C VAL A 478 9.71 -32.61 1.92
N ARG A 479 9.39 -32.70 3.22
CA ARG A 479 8.73 -33.88 3.81
C ARG A 479 7.26 -33.92 3.40
N ILE A 480 6.74 -35.13 3.14
CA ILE A 480 5.34 -35.33 2.74
C ILE A 480 4.32 -34.72 3.72
N GLU A 481 4.63 -34.72 5.02
CA GLU A 481 3.79 -34.13 6.07
C GLU A 481 3.63 -32.62 5.88
N HIS A 482 4.72 -31.91 5.61
CA HIS A 482 4.69 -30.46 5.33
C HIS A 482 3.94 -30.16 4.04
N ALA A 483 4.11 -31.00 3.01
CA ALA A 483 3.39 -30.84 1.75
C ALA A 483 1.88 -31.03 1.92
N ARG A 484 1.45 -32.06 2.67
CA ARG A 484 0.03 -32.30 2.97
C ARG A 484 -0.58 -31.16 3.78
N ALA A 485 0.12 -30.64 4.77
CA ALA A 485 -0.35 -29.49 5.56
C ALA A 485 -0.50 -28.21 4.73
N ALA A 486 0.24 -28.09 3.62
CA ALA A 486 0.25 -26.94 2.75
C ALA A 486 -0.56 -27.12 1.45
N ALA A 487 -1.20 -28.26 1.19
CA ALA A 487 -1.99 -28.47 -0.03
C ALA A 487 -3.37 -27.82 0.08
N ASN A 488 -3.94 -27.39 -1.06
CA ASN A 488 -5.36 -27.03 -1.11
C ASN A 488 -6.22 -28.27 -1.39
N ASP A 489 -5.70 -29.20 -2.18
CA ASP A 489 -6.36 -30.47 -2.53
C ASP A 489 -5.43 -31.67 -2.25
N LEU A 490 -5.74 -32.43 -1.20
CA LEU A 490 -5.00 -33.62 -0.81
C LEU A 490 -5.13 -34.77 -1.82
N ALA A 491 -6.26 -34.88 -2.52
CA ALA A 491 -6.47 -35.91 -3.53
C ALA A 491 -5.62 -35.64 -4.76
N ALA A 492 -5.61 -34.39 -5.25
CA ALA A 492 -4.76 -33.97 -6.36
C ALA A 492 -3.26 -34.11 -6.00
N LEU A 493 -2.84 -33.72 -4.78
CA LEU A 493 -1.47 -33.97 -4.31
C LEU A 493 -1.12 -35.45 -4.35
N THR A 494 -1.99 -36.31 -3.81
CA THR A 494 -1.76 -37.77 -3.79
C THR A 494 -1.65 -38.35 -5.20
N MET A 495 -2.49 -37.87 -6.13
CA MET A 495 -2.40 -38.27 -7.54
C MET A 495 -1.04 -37.91 -8.15
N TYR A 496 -0.50 -36.72 -7.85
CA TYR A 496 0.81 -36.32 -8.37
C TYR A 496 1.99 -37.06 -7.72
N LEU A 497 1.87 -37.48 -6.46
CA LEU A 497 2.90 -38.27 -5.77
C LEU A 497 2.99 -39.72 -6.27
N ASN A 498 1.90 -40.25 -6.83
CA ASN A 498 1.81 -41.64 -7.30
C ASN A 498 2.17 -41.79 -8.81
N LYS A 499 2.45 -40.69 -9.50
CA LYS A 499 2.91 -40.67 -10.90
C LYS A 499 4.42 -40.53 -10.94
#